data_AF-E4XPR7-F1
#
_entry.id   AF-E4XPR7-F1
#
_cell.length_a   1.000
_cell.length_b   1.000
_cell.length_c   1.000
_cell.angle_alpha   90.00
_cell.angle_beta   90.00
_cell.angle_gamma   90.00
#
_symmetry.space_group_name_H-M   'P 1'
#
loop_
_entity.id
_entity.type
_entity.pdbx_description
1 polymer ?
#
loop_
_entity_poly.entity_id
_entity_poly.type
_entity_poly.pdbx_seq_one_letter_code
_entity_poly.pdbx_strand_id
1 'polypeptide(L)'
;MKISPLLVTAVVGKPSEEGIAPRFSVSRTIEECGGSLIGETEVDIQSPGFPGVYGSVLSCAWVVQHDCAESFTITPRSFSIEYESKNEQEKTLETQKKFFLTAVQTAVQTAVQIAVQTAVQTAVRTTVLTAVQIAVQTARAFRNLDFILRSLKRTTFFDM
;
A
#
# COMPACT_ATOMS: atom_id res chain seq x y z
N MET A 1 -15.34 23.34 25.10
CA MET A 1 -16.06 22.62 24.03
C MET A 1 -15.08 21.59 23.45
N LYS A 2 -15.19 20.30 23.79
CA LYS A 2 -14.50 19.24 23.02
C LYS A 2 -15.43 18.91 21.86
N ILE A 3 -15.13 19.45 20.68
CA ILE A 3 -15.86 19.18 19.45
C ILE A 3 -14.99 18.25 18.63
N SER A 4 -15.42 17.00 18.45
CA SER A 4 -14.81 16.11 17.46
C SER A 4 -14.98 16.74 16.06
N PRO A 5 -13.93 16.77 15.22
CA PRO A 5 -14.03 17.24 13.84
C PRO A 5 -14.80 16.27 12.95
N LEU A 6 -15.20 15.09 13.43
CA LEU A 6 -15.83 14.09 12.58
C LEU A 6 -17.34 14.26 12.38
N LEU A 7 -18.04 15.15 13.09
CA LEU A 7 -19.39 15.66 12.71
C LEU A 7 -19.93 16.53 13.86
N VAL A 8 -19.43 17.75 14.02
CA VAL A 8 -20.24 18.77 14.71
C VAL A 8 -20.94 19.60 13.66
N THR A 9 -22.20 19.23 13.44
CA THR A 9 -23.10 20.06 12.66
C THR A 9 -23.78 21.02 13.64
N ALA A 10 -23.22 22.21 13.80
CA ALA A 10 -23.95 23.32 14.41
C ALA A 10 -24.95 23.82 13.36
N VAL A 11 -26.21 23.42 13.49
CA VAL A 11 -27.28 23.90 12.61
C VAL A 11 -27.78 25.23 13.18
N VAL A 12 -27.37 26.33 12.55
CA VAL A 12 -27.86 27.67 12.88
C VAL A 12 -29.00 28.00 11.93
N GLY A 13 -30.23 28.06 12.45
CA GLY A 13 -31.41 28.47 11.69
C GLY A 13 -31.80 29.91 12.06
N LYS A 14 -31.94 30.78 11.05
CA LYS A 14 -32.68 32.05 11.19
C LYS A 14 -34.17 31.75 10.98
N PRO A 15 -35.11 32.29 11.77
CA PRO A 15 -36.52 32.24 11.39
C PRO A 15 -36.70 32.99 10.07
N SER A 16 -37.10 32.29 9.01
CA SER A 16 -37.54 32.94 7.77
C SER A 16 -38.87 33.65 8.04
N GLU A 17 -39.02 34.86 7.49
CA GLU A 17 -40.28 35.60 7.48
C GLU A 17 -41.47 34.69 7.13
N GLU A 18 -42.59 34.98 7.79
CA GLU A 18 -43.90 34.31 7.76
C GLU A 18 -44.05 33.12 6.79
N GLY A 19 -44.13 31.91 7.35
CA GLY A 19 -44.95 30.84 6.76
C GLY A 19 -44.29 29.48 6.52
N ILE A 20 -42.97 29.33 6.63
CA ILE A 20 -42.32 28.02 6.45
C ILE A 20 -41.25 27.84 7.52
N ALA A 21 -41.57 27.16 8.62
CA ALA A 21 -40.56 26.78 9.60
C ALA A 21 -39.57 25.79 8.93
N PRO A 22 -38.26 26.08 8.89
CA PRO A 22 -37.28 25.11 8.41
C PRO A 22 -37.32 23.88 9.32
N ARG A 23 -37.72 22.73 8.75
CA ARG A 23 -37.70 21.45 9.45
C ARG A 23 -36.28 20.92 9.46
N PHE A 24 -35.54 21.23 10.51
CA PHE A 24 -34.23 20.62 10.76
C PHE A 24 -34.42 19.23 11.38
N SER A 25 -34.17 18.18 10.60
CA SER A 25 -34.16 16.80 11.09
C SER A 25 -32.73 16.40 11.46
N VAL A 26 -32.41 16.41 12.75
CA VAL A 26 -31.19 15.78 13.27
C VAL A 26 -31.50 14.30 13.54
N SER A 27 -30.93 13.39 12.74
CA SER A 27 -31.06 11.95 13.01
C SER A 27 -30.13 11.57 14.16
N ARG A 28 -30.70 11.36 15.35
CA ARG A 28 -29.98 10.85 16.52
C ARG A 28 -29.76 9.35 16.35
N THR A 29 -28.55 8.94 15.98
CA THR A 29 -28.15 7.52 16.06
C THR A 29 -26.71 7.43 16.53
N ILE A 30 -26.52 6.64 17.61
CA ILE A 30 -25.27 6.18 18.24
C ILE A 30 -24.75 7.12 19.35
N GLU A 31 -24.99 6.67 20.60
CA GLU A 31 -24.65 7.25 21.92
C GLU A 31 -25.21 8.67 22.16
N GLU A 32 -26.15 8.79 23.11
CA GLU A 32 -26.93 10.00 23.34
C GLU A 32 -26.10 11.16 23.92
N CYS A 33 -25.57 12.02 23.06
CA CYS A 33 -25.00 13.31 23.46
C CYS A 33 -25.45 14.44 22.53
N GLY A 34 -25.53 15.66 23.05
CA GLY A 34 -26.11 16.81 22.34
C GLY A 34 -27.37 17.33 23.01
N GLY A 35 -28.05 18.28 22.35
CA GLY A 35 -29.25 18.93 22.92
C GLY A 35 -29.75 20.10 22.10
N SER A 36 -30.79 20.78 22.58
CA SER A 36 -31.32 22.00 21.97
C SER A 36 -31.29 23.14 22.98
N LEU A 37 -30.74 24.27 22.58
CA LEU A 37 -30.64 25.51 23.35
C LEU A 37 -31.54 26.54 22.66
N ILE A 38 -32.72 26.79 23.22
CA ILE A 38 -33.75 27.63 22.61
C ILE A 38 -34.02 28.83 23.52
N GLY A 39 -33.82 30.05 23.00
CA GLY A 39 -34.07 31.29 23.74
C GLY A 39 -33.01 31.62 24.81
N GLU A 40 -31.94 30.83 24.87
CA GLU A 40 -30.84 31.08 25.81
C GLU A 40 -29.85 32.10 25.24
N THR A 41 -29.43 33.06 26.06
CA THR A 41 -28.48 34.11 25.66
C THR A 41 -27.02 33.69 25.87
N GLU A 42 -26.74 32.89 26.89
CA GLU A 42 -25.41 32.35 27.20
C GLU A 42 -25.53 30.94 27.78
N VAL A 43 -24.81 29.97 27.21
CA VAL A 43 -24.83 28.58 27.66
C VAL A 43 -23.43 27.96 27.60
N ASP A 44 -23.14 27.16 28.61
CA ASP A 44 -21.93 26.37 28.70
C ASP A 44 -22.09 24.97 28.10
N ILE A 45 -21.54 24.78 26.90
CA ILE A 45 -21.58 23.48 26.20
C ILE A 45 -20.35 22.63 26.56
N GLN A 46 -20.62 21.47 27.15
CA GLN A 46 -19.61 20.52 27.59
C GLN A 46 -19.77 19.17 26.87
N SER A 47 -18.65 18.49 26.63
CA SER A 47 -18.67 17.10 26.19
C SER A 47 -19.14 16.20 27.33
N PRO A 48 -19.75 15.03 27.03
CA PRO A 48 -20.05 14.02 28.04
C PRO A 48 -18.82 13.72 28.91
N GLY A 49 -19.00 13.74 30.23
CA GLY A 49 -17.95 13.42 31.20
C GLY A 49 -16.90 14.50 31.46
N PHE A 50 -17.05 15.74 30.95
CA PHE A 50 -16.12 16.84 31.25
C PHE A 50 -16.07 17.17 32.76
N PRO A 51 -14.90 17.47 33.36
CA PRO A 51 -13.57 17.65 32.75
C PRO A 51 -12.81 16.35 32.40
N GLY A 52 -13.39 15.18 32.68
CA GLY A 52 -12.84 13.87 32.35
C GLY A 52 -12.78 13.56 30.85
N VAL A 53 -12.46 12.30 30.54
CA VAL A 53 -12.35 11.78 29.18
C VAL A 53 -13.74 11.49 28.62
N TYR A 54 -13.99 11.85 27.36
CA TYR A 54 -15.24 11.53 26.67
C TYR A 54 -15.22 10.08 26.20
N GLY A 55 -16.40 9.47 26.03
CA GLY A 55 -16.52 8.11 25.50
C GLY A 55 -16.00 7.99 24.06
N SER A 56 -15.59 6.80 23.65
CA SER A 56 -15.29 6.50 22.25
C SER A 56 -16.59 6.39 21.43
N VAL A 57 -16.54 6.75 20.14
CA VAL A 57 -17.67 6.54 19.20
C VAL A 57 -18.91 7.37 19.59
N LEU A 58 -18.74 8.69 19.78
CA LEU A 58 -19.83 9.62 20.07
C LEU A 58 -20.21 10.44 18.83
N SER A 59 -21.51 10.65 18.61
CA SER A 59 -22.04 11.58 17.60
C SER A 59 -22.92 12.64 18.27
N CYS A 60 -22.29 13.73 18.72
CA CYS A 60 -23.00 14.78 19.45
C CYS A 60 -23.46 15.91 18.52
N ALA A 61 -24.72 16.34 18.66
CA ALA A 61 -25.26 17.49 17.95
C ALA A 61 -25.96 18.47 18.91
N TRP A 62 -25.56 19.75 18.86
CA TRP A 62 -26.22 20.83 19.60
C TRP A 62 -26.93 21.75 18.62
N VAL A 63 -28.23 21.96 18.84
CA VAL A 63 -29.06 22.89 18.09
C VAL A 63 -29.19 24.17 18.91
N VAL A 64 -28.88 25.32 18.32
CA VAL A 64 -29.00 26.62 18.99
C VAL A 64 -29.99 27.47 18.21
N GLN A 65 -31.01 27.98 18.90
CA GLN A 65 -32.06 28.80 18.32
C GLN A 65 -32.41 29.95 19.27
N HIS A 66 -32.56 31.15 18.74
CA HIS A 66 -32.97 32.31 19.52
C HIS A 66 -33.62 33.33 18.59
N ASP A 67 -34.90 33.60 18.79
CA ASP A 67 -35.72 34.36 17.83
C ASP A 67 -35.25 35.81 17.64
N CYS A 68 -34.70 36.42 18.70
CA CYS A 68 -34.16 37.77 18.66
C CYS A 68 -32.65 37.85 18.39
N ALA A 69 -31.97 36.73 18.11
CA ALA A 69 -30.53 36.73 17.89
C ALA A 69 -30.21 36.98 16.40
N GLU A 70 -29.40 38.00 16.14
CA GLU A 70 -28.89 38.27 14.78
C GLU A 70 -27.66 37.40 14.45
N SER A 71 -26.88 37.04 15.47
CA SER A 71 -25.70 36.18 15.35
C SER A 71 -25.46 35.40 16.64
N PHE A 72 -24.73 34.29 16.55
CA PHE A 72 -24.29 33.50 17.70
C PHE A 72 -22.76 33.48 17.75
N THR A 73 -22.19 33.69 18.93
CA THR A 73 -20.73 33.62 19.15
C THR A 73 -20.38 32.38 19.96
N ILE A 74 -19.45 31.58 19.46
CA ILE A 74 -18.95 30.37 20.14
C ILE A 74 -17.51 30.62 20.59
N THR A 75 -17.28 30.59 21.90
CA THR A 75 -15.96 30.82 22.49
C THR A 75 -15.40 29.52 23.10
N PRO A 76 -14.36 28.91 22.50
CA PRO A 76 -13.79 27.68 23.04
C PRO A 76 -12.94 27.98 24.30
N ARG A 77 -13.39 27.50 25.46
CA ARG A 77 -12.62 27.62 26.72
C ARG A 77 -11.64 26.49 26.99
N SER A 78 -11.93 25.30 26.45
CA SER A 78 -11.09 24.11 26.59
C SER A 78 -11.39 23.17 25.43
N PHE A 79 -10.36 22.75 24.70
CA PHE A 79 -10.44 21.93 23.49
C PHE A 79 -9.27 20.94 23.46
N SER A 80 -9.58 19.65 23.41
CA SER A 80 -8.61 18.54 23.29
C SER A 80 -9.34 17.33 22.71
N ILE A 81 -8.86 16.83 21.58
CA ILE A 81 -9.44 15.74 20.79
C ILE A 81 -8.35 14.72 20.44
N GLU A 82 -8.75 13.51 20.07
CA GLU A 82 -7.86 12.52 19.51
C GLU A 82 -7.26 13.01 18.19
N TYR A 83 -5.96 12.79 18.02
CA TYR A 83 -5.30 13.06 16.75
C TYR A 83 -5.43 11.81 15.87
N GLU A 84 -6.28 11.89 14.84
CA GLU A 84 -6.21 10.94 13.75
C GLU A 84 -5.02 11.27 12.87
N SER A 85 -3.98 10.42 12.88
CA SER A 85 -2.98 10.46 11.82
C SER A 85 -3.69 10.18 10.50
N LYS A 86 -3.53 11.04 9.49
CA LYS A 86 -4.06 10.92 8.10
C LYS A 86 -3.55 9.67 7.34
N ASN A 87 -3.29 8.57 8.02
CA ASN A 87 -2.47 7.46 7.56
C ASN A 87 -3.29 6.25 7.11
N GLU A 88 -4.58 6.37 6.81
CA GLU A 88 -5.30 5.23 6.23
C GLU A 88 -5.13 5.19 4.70
N GLN A 89 -5.32 6.33 4.02
CA GLN A 89 -5.15 6.43 2.57
C GLN A 89 -3.68 6.53 2.14
N GLU A 90 -2.85 7.28 2.86
CA GLU A 90 -1.43 7.47 2.53
C GLU A 90 -0.60 6.19 2.75
N LYS A 91 -0.95 5.41 3.78
CA LYS A 91 -0.35 4.09 4.03
C LYS A 91 -0.65 3.09 2.93
N THR A 92 -1.82 3.18 2.30
CA THR A 92 -2.22 2.29 1.20
C THR A 92 -1.38 2.57 -0.04
N LEU A 93 -1.21 3.85 -0.42
CA LEU A 93 -0.38 4.25 -1.56
C LEU A 93 1.10 3.89 -1.34
N GLU A 94 1.63 4.13 -0.14
CA GLU A 94 3.02 3.82 0.18
C GLU A 94 3.30 2.31 0.22
N THR A 95 2.34 1.52 0.70
CA THR A 95 2.42 0.06 0.67
C THR A 95 2.37 -0.47 -0.76
N GLN A 96 1.48 0.06 -1.60
CA GLN A 96 1.39 -0.29 -3.03
C GLN A 96 2.68 0.08 -3.78
N LYS A 97 3.25 1.27 -3.53
CA LYS A 97 4.55 1.69 -4.08
C LYS A 97 5.66 0.74 -3.70
N LYS A 98 5.79 0.37 -2.42
CA LYS A 98 6.80 -0.58 -1.94
C LYS A 98 6.65 -1.95 -2.56
N PHE A 99 5.41 -2.45 -2.68
CA PHE A 99 5.14 -3.72 -3.34
C PHE A 99 5.55 -3.68 -4.83
N PHE A 100 5.16 -2.64 -5.56
CA PHE A 100 5.51 -2.46 -6.97
C PHE A 100 7.03 -2.35 -7.18
N LEU A 101 7.71 -1.49 -6.40
CA LEU A 101 9.17 -1.34 -6.46
C LEU A 101 9.89 -2.66 -6.19
N THR A 102 9.44 -3.43 -5.20
CA THR A 102 10.01 -4.73 -4.87
C THR A 102 9.79 -5.71 -6.02
N ALA A 103 8.59 -5.79 -6.57
CA ALA A 103 8.28 -6.67 -7.70
C ALA A 103 9.14 -6.35 -8.93
N VAL A 104 9.28 -5.07 -9.28
CA VAL A 104 10.15 -4.62 -10.38
C VAL A 104 11.60 -4.97 -10.09
N GLN A 105 12.11 -4.66 -8.89
CA GLN A 105 13.48 -4.98 -8.50
C GLN A 105 13.75 -6.49 -8.60
N THR A 106 12.85 -7.33 -8.08
CA THR A 106 12.98 -8.78 -8.15
C THR A 106 12.95 -9.27 -9.59
N ALA A 107 12.01 -8.81 -10.41
CA ALA A 107 11.92 -9.20 -11.81
C ALA A 107 13.21 -8.87 -12.59
N VAL A 108 13.75 -7.66 -12.39
CA VAL A 108 15.01 -7.23 -13.01
C VAL A 108 16.17 -8.12 -12.54
N GLN A 109 16.31 -8.34 -11.22
CA GLN A 109 17.40 -9.16 -10.72
C GLN A 109 17.31 -10.62 -11.18
N THR A 110 16.11 -11.19 -11.19
CA THR A 110 15.90 -12.55 -11.68
C THR A 110 16.21 -12.68 -13.16
N ALA A 111 15.78 -11.72 -13.99
CA ALA A 111 16.09 -11.73 -15.42
C ALA A 111 17.59 -11.67 -15.69
N VAL A 112 18.32 -10.79 -14.99
CA VAL A 112 19.77 -10.68 -15.09
C VAL A 112 20.45 -11.97 -14.66
N GLN A 113 20.07 -12.54 -13.52
CA GLN A 113 20.66 -13.79 -13.02
C GLN A 113 20.42 -14.96 -13.99
N ILE A 114 19.20 -15.10 -14.52
CA ILE A 114 18.87 -16.16 -15.48
C ILE A 114 19.70 -16.01 -16.76
N ALA A 115 19.77 -14.80 -17.33
CA ALA A 115 20.52 -14.56 -18.56
C ALA A 115 22.01 -14.88 -18.39
N VAL A 116 22.61 -14.45 -17.28
CA VAL A 116 24.02 -14.72 -16.99
C VAL A 116 24.27 -16.21 -16.78
N GLN A 117 23.47 -16.87 -15.93
CA GLN A 117 23.67 -18.29 -15.63
C GLN A 117 23.48 -19.18 -16.87
N THR A 118 22.46 -18.91 -17.68
CA THR A 118 22.18 -19.68 -18.90
C THR A 118 23.28 -19.50 -19.94
N ALA A 119 23.78 -18.27 -20.14
CA ALA A 119 24.89 -18.02 -21.05
C ALA A 119 26.16 -18.74 -20.61
N VAL A 120 26.52 -18.63 -19.32
CA VAL A 120 27.72 -19.28 -18.76
C VAL A 120 27.62 -20.79 -18.83
N GLN A 121 26.51 -21.39 -18.37
CA GLN A 121 26.33 -22.84 -18.41
C GLN A 121 26.35 -23.38 -19.85
N THR A 122 25.73 -22.69 -20.80
CA THR A 122 25.70 -23.11 -22.20
C THR A 122 27.09 -23.04 -22.83
N ALA A 123 27.82 -21.94 -22.61
CA ALA A 123 29.18 -21.77 -23.12
C ALA A 123 30.14 -22.82 -22.55
N VAL A 124 30.12 -23.04 -21.24
CA VAL A 124 30.98 -24.05 -20.60
C VAL A 124 30.63 -25.46 -21.08
N ARG A 125 29.34 -25.82 -21.08
CA ARG A 125 28.88 -27.16 -21.47
C ARG A 125 29.22 -27.46 -22.93
N THR A 126 28.97 -26.52 -23.84
CA THR A 126 29.29 -26.70 -25.27
C THR A 126 30.79 -26.86 -25.48
N THR A 127 31.61 -25.97 -24.90
CA THR A 127 33.08 -26.02 -25.03
C THR A 127 33.63 -27.35 -24.54
N VAL A 128 33.23 -27.80 -23.35
CA VAL A 128 33.68 -29.07 -22.76
C VAL A 128 33.26 -30.26 -23.61
N LEU A 129 31.98 -30.33 -24.02
CA LEU A 129 31.48 -31.44 -24.84
C LEU A 129 32.19 -31.51 -26.19
N THR A 130 32.40 -30.36 -26.86
CA THR A 130 33.12 -30.32 -28.13
C THR A 130 34.58 -30.75 -27.97
N ALA A 131 35.27 -30.29 -26.93
CA ALA A 131 36.67 -30.65 -26.68
C ALA A 131 36.82 -32.16 -26.43
N VAL A 132 35.95 -32.73 -25.60
CA VAL A 132 35.94 -34.18 -25.32
C VAL A 132 35.65 -34.99 -26.57
N GLN A 133 34.64 -34.60 -27.37
CA GLN A 133 34.29 -35.34 -28.58
C GLN A 133 35.43 -35.29 -29.61
N ILE A 134 36.05 -34.13 -29.82
CA ILE A 134 37.20 -33.98 -30.72
C ILE A 134 38.37 -34.87 -30.24
N ALA A 135 38.68 -34.85 -28.95
CA ALA A 135 39.74 -35.69 -28.39
C ALA A 135 39.47 -37.20 -28.59
N VAL A 136 38.22 -37.65 -28.39
CA VAL A 136 37.84 -39.06 -28.58
C VAL A 136 37.93 -39.47 -30.05
N GLN A 137 37.43 -38.64 -30.97
CA GLN A 137 37.43 -38.95 -32.41
C GLN A 137 38.83 -38.93 -33.00
N THR A 138 39.66 -37.94 -32.64
CA THR A 138 41.07 -37.88 -33.07
C THR A 138 41.84 -39.09 -32.55
N ALA A 139 41.68 -39.48 -31.28
CA ALA A 139 42.31 -40.68 -30.74
C ALA A 139 41.89 -41.97 -31.45
N ARG A 140 40.61 -42.09 -31.86
CA ARG A 140 40.12 -43.24 -32.67
C ARG A 140 40.75 -43.24 -34.07
N ALA A 141 40.80 -42.09 -34.74
CA ALA A 141 41.41 -41.96 -36.06
C ALA A 141 42.90 -42.31 -36.04
N PHE A 142 43.66 -41.83 -35.04
CA PHE A 142 45.07 -42.19 -34.87
C PHE A 142 45.28 -43.70 -34.70
N ARG A 143 44.45 -44.37 -33.88
CA ARG A 143 44.53 -45.83 -33.71
C ARG A 143 44.25 -46.59 -35.02
N ASN A 144 43.24 -46.15 -35.78
CA ASN A 144 42.94 -46.76 -37.08
C ASN A 144 44.07 -46.57 -38.08
N LEU A 145 44.67 -45.38 -38.13
CA LEU A 145 45.78 -45.10 -39.04
C LEU A 145 47.03 -45.93 -38.68
N ASP A 146 47.37 -46.05 -37.40
CA ASP A 146 48.48 -46.91 -36.95
C ASP A 146 48.23 -48.38 -37.35
N PHE A 147 47.01 -48.87 -37.23
CA PHE A 147 46.63 -50.22 -37.67
C PHE A 147 46.83 -50.41 -39.18
N ILE A 148 46.37 -49.47 -40.01
CA ILE A 148 46.52 -49.51 -41.48
C ILE A 148 48.01 -49.46 -41.88
N LEU A 149 48.79 -48.57 -41.27
CA LEU A 149 50.23 -48.45 -41.55
C LEU A 149 50.98 -49.73 -41.17
N ARG A 150 50.67 -50.33 -40.03
CA ARG A 150 51.24 -51.64 -39.63
C ARG A 150 50.86 -52.76 -40.60
N SER A 151 49.65 -52.71 -41.18
CA SER A 151 49.20 -53.68 -42.17
C SER A 151 49.95 -53.54 -43.50
N LEU A 152 50.08 -52.32 -44.02
CA LEU A 152 50.80 -52.02 -45.27
C LEU A 152 52.28 -52.39 -45.19
N LYS A 153 52.94 -52.09 -44.05
CA LYS A 153 54.35 -52.44 -43.82
C LYS A 153 54.58 -53.95 -43.78
N ARG A 154 53.56 -54.73 -43.38
CA ARG A 154 53.60 -56.20 -43.36
C ARG A 154 53.43 -56.78 -44.77
N THR A 155 52.61 -56.18 -45.62
CA THR A 155 52.42 -56.62 -47.00
C THR A 155 53.63 -56.31 -47.89
N THR A 156 54.26 -55.14 -47.74
CA THR A 156 55.45 -54.78 -48.53
C THR A 156 56.70 -55.56 -48.18
N PHE A 157 56.77 -56.19 -47.00
CA PHE A 157 57.90 -57.05 -46.58
C PHE A 157 57.78 -58.48 -47.12
N PHE A 158 56.64 -58.87 -47.68
CA PHE A 158 56.41 -60.20 -48.23
C PHE A 158 56.63 -60.28 -49.76
N ASP A 159 56.88 -59.15 -50.42
CA ASP A 159 57.06 -59.02 -51.89
C ASP A 159 58.52 -58.71 -52.31
N MET A 160 59.51 -58.96 -51.45
CA MET A 160 60.96 -58.88 -51.77
C MET A 160 61.70 -60.07 -51.18
#